data_AF-A0A812GU06-F1
#
_entry.id   AF-A0A812GU06-F1
#
_cell.length_a   1.000
_cell.length_b   1.000
_cell.length_c   1.000
_cell.angle_alpha   90.00
_cell.angle_beta   90.00
_cell.angle_gamma   90.00
#
_symmetry.space_group_name_H-M   'P 1'
#
loop_
_entity.id
_entity.type
_entity.pdbx_description
1 polymer ?
#
loop_
_entity_poly.entity_id
_entity_poly.type
_entity_poly.pdbx_seq_one_letter_code
_entity_poly.pdbx_strand_id
1 'polypeptide(L)'
;MDLSKPGGSTSQVWKSDGTLQTGPGLDHWHASGTCTGITAGYNFLQIGDWRLARINDRHFTFSHRGGQTPMMYKSDGTHKKGPRTSFGSWGWEAGKTPSFGEVRFGDHFIQFGEFRLGAVDDNHLSVSHSGGLTAMIFGQGTLHPGPRHDYGLWEKPLGEPMGVTFGDRFVQIGNFRLGDVDSKHFSVSHVIGKTNVVFKSDGTVNDWPGTSFTTFGRPLEECFVAPP
;
A
#
# COMPACT_ATOMS: atom_id res chain seq x y z
N MET A 1 44.09 -3.34 13.31
CA MET A 1 43.46 -2.30 12.47
C MET A 1 42.06 -2.78 12.22
N ASP A 2 41.13 -2.15 12.93
CA ASP A 2 39.70 -2.46 12.93
C ASP A 2 39.02 -1.53 11.92
N LEU A 3 38.27 -2.09 10.97
CA LEU A 3 37.44 -1.36 10.02
C LEU A 3 35.99 -1.73 10.32
N SER A 4 35.42 -1.01 11.28
CA SER A 4 33.99 -0.99 11.56
C SER A 4 33.22 -0.55 10.31
N LYS A 5 32.47 -1.47 9.70
CA LYS A 5 31.41 -1.13 8.74
C LYS A 5 30.28 -0.42 9.51
N PRO A 6 29.78 0.75 9.06
CA PRO A 6 28.53 1.26 9.57
C PRO A 6 27.40 0.45 8.91
N GLY A 7 26.88 -0.55 9.63
CA GLY A 7 25.58 -1.12 9.37
C GLY A 7 24.53 -0.24 10.05
N GLY A 8 23.81 0.55 9.26
CA GLY A 8 22.67 1.34 9.74
C GLY A 8 21.52 1.20 8.76
N SER A 9 20.43 0.55 9.20
CA SER A 9 19.12 0.72 8.58
C SER A 9 18.74 2.19 8.73
N THR A 10 18.77 2.94 7.63
CA THR A 10 18.27 4.32 7.61
C THR A 10 16.82 4.31 7.14
N SER A 11 15.88 4.49 8.06
CA SER A 11 14.48 4.82 7.74
C SER A 11 14.47 6.06 6.84
N GLN A 12 13.92 5.94 5.63
CA GLN A 12 13.83 7.07 4.70
C GLN A 12 12.55 7.86 4.98
N VAL A 13 12.69 9.16 5.22
CA VAL A 13 11.58 10.08 5.57
C VAL A 13 11.33 11.02 4.40
N TRP A 14 10.13 10.99 3.84
CA TRP A 14 9.80 11.76 2.63
C TRP A 14 8.64 12.70 2.90
N LYS A 15 8.80 13.95 2.43
CA LYS A 15 7.78 15.00 2.50
C LYS A 15 6.80 14.89 1.32
N SER A 16 5.68 15.58 1.43
CA SER A 16 4.65 15.71 0.38
C SER A 16 5.15 16.30 -0.94
N ASP A 17 6.24 17.07 -0.90
CA ASP A 17 6.90 17.64 -2.09
C ASP A 17 7.91 16.68 -2.75
N GLY A 18 8.01 15.43 -2.26
CA GLY A 18 8.93 14.42 -2.75
C GLY A 18 10.36 14.56 -2.22
N THR A 19 10.64 15.51 -1.31
CA THR A 19 12.00 15.69 -0.77
C THR A 19 12.26 14.82 0.46
N LEU A 20 13.52 14.36 0.59
CA LEU A 20 13.99 13.62 1.77
C LEU A 20 14.17 14.58 2.95
N GLN A 21 13.57 14.25 4.10
CA GLN A 21 13.91 14.90 5.36
C GLN A 21 15.22 14.33 5.90
N THR A 22 16.28 15.14 5.90
CA THR A 22 17.56 14.80 6.53
C THR A 22 17.59 15.40 7.94
N GLY A 23 17.83 14.56 8.96
CA GLY A 23 17.93 15.00 10.36
C GLY A 23 18.48 13.89 11.26
N PRO A 24 19.23 14.22 12.33
CA PRO A 24 19.77 13.23 13.26
C PRO A 24 18.70 12.77 14.25
N GLY A 25 18.59 11.44 14.43
CA GLY A 25 17.90 10.82 15.57
C GLY A 25 16.40 10.58 15.38
N LEU A 26 16.04 9.36 14.99
CA LEU A 26 14.78 8.73 15.39
C LEU A 26 15.13 7.36 15.95
N ASP A 27 15.59 7.38 17.19
CA ASP A 27 15.84 6.19 17.97
C ASP A 27 14.47 5.66 18.44
N HIS A 28 14.32 4.32 18.47
CA HIS A 28 13.21 3.51 19.02
C HIS A 28 12.10 3.05 18.05
N TRP A 29 12.28 1.83 17.50
CA TRP A 29 11.35 0.69 17.24
C TRP A 29 9.84 0.88 16.97
N HIS A 30 9.36 2.09 16.75
CA HIS A 30 7.97 2.42 16.48
C HIS A 30 7.92 3.19 15.17
N ALA A 31 7.20 2.64 14.19
CA ALA A 31 6.87 3.39 12.99
C ALA A 31 6.06 4.63 13.37
N SER A 32 6.70 5.80 13.34
CA SER A 32 6.08 7.09 13.61
C SER A 32 5.95 7.86 12.31
N GLY A 33 4.72 8.02 11.83
CA GLY A 33 4.38 8.98 10.77
C GLY A 33 3.57 10.14 11.35
N THR A 34 3.67 11.32 10.74
CA THR A 34 2.80 12.47 11.07
C THR A 34 1.48 12.45 10.31
N CYS A 35 1.34 11.56 9.33
CA CYS A 35 0.15 11.47 8.50
C CYS A 35 -1.05 10.95 9.30
N THR A 36 -2.15 11.72 9.28
CA THR A 36 -3.36 11.40 10.04
C THR A 36 -3.90 10.02 9.64
N GLY A 37 -3.91 9.10 10.61
CA GLY A 37 -4.40 7.74 10.42
C GLY A 37 -3.56 6.86 9.48
N ILE A 38 -2.30 7.23 9.18
CA ILE A 38 -1.41 6.40 8.37
C ILE A 38 -0.21 5.96 9.19
N THR A 39 0.11 4.67 9.14
CA THR A 39 1.25 4.09 9.86
C THR A 39 1.82 2.94 9.05
N ALA A 40 3.12 2.96 8.76
CA ALA A 40 3.80 1.80 8.22
C ALA A 40 4.13 0.82 9.35
N GLY A 41 4.34 -0.43 9.04
CA GLY A 41 4.88 -1.42 9.98
C GLY A 41 5.63 -2.48 9.20
N TYR A 42 6.09 -3.52 9.88
CA TYR A 42 6.74 -4.63 9.20
C TYR A 42 5.74 -5.33 8.27
N ASN A 43 5.98 -5.23 6.95
CA ASN A 43 5.15 -5.72 5.85
C ASN A 43 3.74 -5.12 5.69
N PHE A 44 3.36 -4.07 6.43
CA PHE A 44 2.03 -3.47 6.28
C PHE A 44 2.04 -1.94 6.24
N LEU A 45 1.05 -1.39 5.52
CA LEU A 45 0.67 0.01 5.58
C LEU A 45 -0.75 0.06 6.14
N GLN A 46 -0.90 0.69 7.30
CA GLN A 46 -2.17 0.99 7.91
C GLN A 46 -2.68 2.34 7.40
N ILE A 47 -3.95 2.39 7.04
CA ILE A 47 -4.67 3.58 6.59
C ILE A 47 -6.05 3.53 7.27
N GLY A 48 -6.25 4.38 8.28
CA GLY A 48 -7.43 4.36 9.14
C GLY A 48 -7.63 3.00 9.81
N ASP A 49 -8.79 2.39 9.56
CA ASP A 49 -9.14 1.06 10.06
C ASP A 49 -8.75 -0.08 9.11
N TRP A 50 -7.91 0.20 8.12
CA TRP A 50 -7.49 -0.74 7.10
C TRP A 50 -5.99 -0.99 7.12
N ARG A 51 -5.59 -2.21 6.75
CA ARG A 51 -4.19 -2.58 6.50
C ARG A 51 -4.05 -3.23 5.14
N LEU A 52 -3.10 -2.71 4.37
CA LEU A 52 -2.52 -3.33 3.19
C LEU A 52 -1.28 -4.07 3.64
N ALA A 53 -1.21 -5.38 3.45
CA ALA A 53 -0.14 -6.16 4.04
C ALA A 53 0.30 -7.35 3.19
N ARG A 54 1.61 -7.58 3.14
CA ARG A 54 2.18 -8.85 2.73
C ARG A 54 2.11 -9.84 3.90
N ILE A 55 1.38 -10.94 3.70
CA ILE A 55 1.23 -12.07 4.64
C ILE A 55 2.42 -13.02 4.60
N ASN A 56 2.94 -13.28 3.41
CA ASN A 56 4.17 -14.00 3.14
C ASN A 56 4.58 -13.69 1.70
N ASP A 57 5.62 -14.36 1.21
CA ASP A 57 6.06 -14.30 -0.20
C ASP A 57 4.96 -14.65 -1.22
N ARG A 58 3.83 -15.24 -0.81
CA ARG A 58 2.76 -15.66 -1.72
C ARG A 58 1.46 -14.88 -1.62
N HIS A 59 1.29 -14.04 -0.60
CA HIS A 59 -0.01 -13.43 -0.31
C HIS A 59 0.12 -11.95 0.09
N PHE A 60 -0.62 -11.10 -0.59
CA PHE A 60 -0.82 -9.68 -0.27
C PHE A 60 -2.31 -9.39 -0.07
N THR A 61 -2.68 -8.59 0.91
CA THR A 61 -4.06 -8.49 1.36
C THR A 61 -4.50 -7.07 1.71
N PHE A 62 -5.80 -6.85 1.59
CA PHE A 62 -6.52 -5.74 2.21
C PHE A 62 -7.33 -6.32 3.37
N SER A 63 -7.15 -5.78 4.58
CA SER A 63 -7.83 -6.26 5.78
C SER A 63 -8.32 -5.12 6.67
N HIS A 64 -9.52 -5.28 7.23
CA HIS A 64 -10.17 -4.31 8.10
C HIS A 64 -9.96 -4.68 9.58
N ARG A 65 -9.87 -3.67 10.46
CA ARG A 65 -9.65 -3.85 11.90
C ARG A 65 -10.72 -4.71 12.59
N GLY A 66 -11.92 -4.75 12.02
CA GLY A 66 -13.00 -5.65 12.42
C GLY A 66 -12.77 -7.13 12.12
N GLY A 67 -11.58 -7.53 11.65
CA GLY A 67 -11.18 -8.93 11.45
C GLY A 67 -11.45 -9.50 10.06
N GLN A 68 -12.02 -8.71 9.14
CA GLN A 68 -12.36 -9.16 7.79
C GLN A 68 -11.25 -8.86 6.78
N THR A 69 -11.02 -9.78 5.85
CA THR A 69 -10.05 -9.66 4.75
C THR A 69 -10.80 -9.74 3.41
N PRO A 70 -11.29 -8.62 2.87
CA PRO A 70 -12.09 -8.61 1.65
C PRO A 70 -11.32 -8.99 0.38
N MET A 71 -9.99 -8.83 0.36
CA MET A 71 -9.22 -9.14 -0.84
C MET A 71 -7.85 -9.72 -0.49
N MET A 72 -7.49 -10.76 -1.24
CA MET A 72 -6.18 -11.39 -1.25
C MET A 72 -5.68 -11.55 -2.67
N TYR A 73 -4.51 -10.99 -2.95
CA TYR A 73 -3.73 -11.19 -4.16
C TYR A 73 -2.63 -12.22 -3.92
N LYS A 74 -2.34 -13.05 -4.93
CA LYS A 74 -1.36 -14.12 -4.82
C LYS A 74 -0.17 -13.91 -5.76
N SER A 75 0.97 -14.50 -5.40
CA SER A 75 2.20 -14.45 -6.20
C SER A 75 2.06 -15.13 -7.57
N ASP A 76 1.10 -16.04 -7.71
CA ASP A 76 0.72 -16.67 -8.98
C ASP A 76 -0.16 -15.78 -9.88
N GLY A 77 -0.36 -14.50 -9.52
CA GLY A 77 -1.16 -13.54 -10.27
C GLY A 77 -2.68 -13.73 -10.14
N THR A 78 -3.16 -14.74 -9.41
CA THR A 78 -4.60 -14.89 -9.15
C THR A 78 -5.00 -14.17 -7.84
N HIS A 79 -6.30 -14.06 -7.58
CA HIS A 79 -6.82 -13.39 -6.38
C HIS A 79 -8.05 -14.11 -5.80
N LYS A 80 -8.38 -13.77 -4.56
CA LYS A 80 -9.54 -14.30 -3.83
C LYS A 80 -10.27 -13.14 -3.15
N LYS A 81 -11.55 -12.99 -3.48
CA LYS A 81 -12.48 -12.09 -2.79
C LYS A 81 -12.95 -12.72 -1.47
N GLY A 82 -13.26 -11.87 -0.50
CA GLY A 82 -13.94 -12.23 0.74
C GLY A 82 -15.46 -12.38 0.56
N PRO A 83 -16.22 -12.45 1.65
CA PRO A 83 -15.79 -12.26 3.05
C PRO A 83 -14.95 -13.42 3.58
N ARG A 84 -13.96 -13.11 4.43
CA ARG A 84 -13.14 -14.09 5.17
C ARG A 84 -12.50 -13.46 6.39
N THR A 85 -12.29 -14.26 7.43
CA THR A 85 -11.63 -13.87 8.69
C THR A 85 -10.15 -14.28 8.76
N SER A 86 -9.71 -15.12 7.82
CA SER A 86 -8.32 -15.58 7.67
C SER A 86 -7.48 -14.58 6.86
N PHE A 87 -6.14 -14.63 7.02
CA PHE A 87 -5.17 -13.81 6.26
C PHE A 87 -5.33 -12.29 6.47
N GLY A 88 -5.87 -11.88 7.62
CA GLY A 88 -5.79 -10.48 8.06
C GLY A 88 -4.45 -10.20 8.76
N SER A 89 -3.97 -8.97 8.65
CA SER A 89 -2.73 -8.52 9.30
C SER A 89 -2.95 -7.90 10.69
N TRP A 90 -4.20 -7.80 11.15
CA TRP A 90 -4.56 -7.23 12.45
C TRP A 90 -4.29 -8.16 13.63
N GLY A 91 -4.24 -9.48 13.40
CA GLY A 91 -3.87 -10.47 14.41
C GLY A 91 -2.36 -10.59 14.63
N TRP A 92 -1.54 -9.85 13.87
CA TRP A 92 -0.11 -9.78 14.12
C TRP A 92 0.18 -8.62 15.04
N GLU A 93 0.71 -8.91 16.24
CA GLU A 93 1.26 -7.86 17.09
C GLU A 93 2.51 -7.28 16.41
N ALA A 94 2.60 -5.95 16.38
CA ALA A 94 3.81 -5.25 15.99
C ALA A 94 4.96 -5.76 16.87
N GLY A 95 5.96 -6.42 16.27
CA GLY A 95 7.14 -6.93 16.98
C GLY A 95 7.21 -8.45 17.22
N LYS A 96 6.22 -9.26 16.79
CA LYS A 96 6.32 -10.74 16.80
C LYS A 96 6.43 -11.38 15.42
N THR A 97 6.37 -10.59 14.36
CA THR A 97 6.67 -11.07 13.01
C THR A 97 8.17 -11.27 12.86
N PRO A 98 8.64 -12.43 12.34
CA PRO A 98 10.05 -12.59 12.04
C PRO A 98 10.45 -11.53 11.01
N SER A 99 11.72 -11.12 11.05
CA SER A 99 12.37 -10.07 10.26
C SER A 99 12.18 -10.23 8.74
N PHE A 100 11.00 -9.90 8.25
CA PHE A 100 10.66 -9.89 6.84
C PHE A 100 10.20 -8.49 6.46
N GLY A 101 10.86 -7.91 5.44
CA GLY A 101 10.42 -6.75 4.64
C GLY A 101 9.93 -5.47 5.35
N GLU A 102 10.73 -4.40 5.25
CA GLU A 102 10.23 -3.03 5.45
C GLU A 102 9.27 -2.63 4.31
N VAL A 103 8.27 -1.81 4.62
CA VAL A 103 7.54 -1.06 3.60
C VAL A 103 8.49 -0.06 2.99
N ARG A 104 8.71 -0.18 1.68
CA ARG A 104 9.61 0.71 0.92
C ARG A 104 8.81 1.47 -0.11
N PHE A 105 9.31 2.63 -0.47
CA PHE A 105 8.72 3.45 -1.51
C PHE A 105 9.68 3.55 -2.69
N GLY A 106 9.15 3.81 -3.87
CA GLY A 106 9.92 4.09 -5.07
C GLY A 106 9.07 4.87 -6.07
N ASP A 107 9.59 5.03 -7.29
CA ASP A 107 8.96 5.83 -8.34
C ASP A 107 7.55 5.34 -8.69
N HIS A 108 6.54 6.03 -8.15
CA HIS A 108 5.12 5.73 -8.24
C HIS A 108 4.73 4.34 -7.71
N PHE A 109 5.41 3.82 -6.68
CA PHE A 109 4.97 2.58 -6.03
C PHE A 109 5.33 2.48 -4.54
N ILE A 110 4.63 1.57 -3.87
CA ILE A 110 4.89 1.08 -2.53
C ILE A 110 5.20 -0.42 -2.61
N GLN A 111 6.29 -0.83 -2.00
CA GLN A 111 6.77 -2.21 -1.97
C GLN A 111 6.58 -2.83 -0.58
N PHE A 112 6.00 -4.04 -0.58
CA PHE A 112 5.77 -4.90 0.58
C PHE A 112 6.49 -6.24 0.33
N GLY A 113 7.76 -6.34 0.71
CA GLY A 113 8.58 -7.51 0.39
C GLY A 113 8.63 -7.76 -1.13
N GLU A 114 8.04 -8.86 -1.59
CA GLU A 114 7.96 -9.30 -2.98
C GLU A 114 6.71 -8.81 -3.73
N PHE A 115 5.85 -8.01 -3.09
CA PHE A 115 4.71 -7.36 -3.74
C PHE A 115 4.96 -5.86 -3.92
N ARG A 116 4.50 -5.31 -5.04
CA ARG A 116 4.42 -3.87 -5.30
C ARG A 116 3.00 -3.49 -5.64
N LEU A 117 2.57 -2.36 -5.07
CA LEU A 117 1.35 -1.66 -5.40
C LEU A 117 1.75 -0.27 -5.91
N GLY A 118 1.35 0.10 -7.13
CA GLY A 118 1.82 1.36 -7.70
C GLY A 118 1.23 1.67 -9.07
N ALA A 119 1.43 2.92 -9.51
CA ALA A 119 1.02 3.37 -10.82
C ALA A 119 2.07 2.94 -11.86
N VAL A 120 1.64 2.14 -12.83
CA VAL A 120 2.45 1.76 -13.97
C VAL A 120 2.63 2.99 -14.87
N ASP A 121 1.52 3.66 -15.15
CA ASP A 121 1.38 4.90 -15.90
C ASP A 121 0.19 5.72 -15.34
N ASP A 122 -0.17 6.79 -16.04
CA ASP A 122 -1.27 7.68 -15.66
C ASP A 122 -2.66 7.03 -15.63
N ASN A 123 -2.82 5.85 -16.23
CA ASN A 123 -4.10 5.19 -16.49
C ASN A 123 -4.21 3.82 -15.83
N HIS A 124 -3.11 3.28 -15.28
CA HIS A 124 -3.06 1.94 -14.72
C HIS A 124 -2.32 1.91 -13.37
N LEU A 125 -3.02 1.47 -12.33
CA LEU A 125 -2.44 1.08 -11.04
C LEU A 125 -2.44 -0.45 -10.95
N SER A 126 -1.36 -1.05 -10.45
CA SER A 126 -1.23 -2.51 -10.42
C SER A 126 -0.81 -3.04 -9.05
N VAL A 127 -1.23 -4.28 -8.76
CA VAL A 127 -0.63 -5.13 -7.73
C VAL A 127 0.19 -6.21 -8.46
N SER A 128 1.51 -6.20 -8.31
CA SER A 128 2.40 -7.16 -9.00
C SER A 128 3.39 -7.80 -8.04
N HIS A 129 3.80 -9.02 -8.36
CA HIS A 129 4.73 -9.83 -7.58
C HIS A 129 6.09 -9.95 -8.28
N SER A 130 7.18 -10.05 -7.51
CA SER A 130 8.56 -10.09 -8.05
C SER A 130 8.83 -11.29 -8.95
N GLY A 131 8.00 -12.34 -8.85
CA GLY A 131 7.97 -13.48 -9.77
C GLY A 131 7.46 -13.16 -11.18
N GLY A 132 7.18 -11.90 -11.51
CA GLY A 132 6.85 -11.46 -12.88
C GLY A 132 5.36 -11.52 -13.23
N LEU A 133 4.48 -11.67 -12.23
CA LEU A 133 3.03 -11.72 -12.43
C LEU A 133 2.32 -10.52 -11.81
N THR A 134 1.39 -9.95 -12.57
CA THR A 134 0.45 -8.92 -12.14
C THR A 134 -0.86 -9.57 -11.72
N ALA A 135 -1.28 -9.32 -10.47
CA ALA A 135 -2.46 -9.93 -9.88
C ALA A 135 -3.76 -9.14 -10.15
N MET A 136 -3.63 -7.82 -10.31
CA MET A 136 -4.72 -6.92 -10.62
C MET A 136 -4.19 -5.65 -11.25
N ILE A 137 -4.90 -5.15 -12.26
CA ILE A 137 -4.73 -3.81 -12.81
C ILE A 137 -6.05 -3.05 -12.58
N PHE A 138 -5.97 -1.90 -11.95
CA PHE A 138 -7.02 -0.91 -11.82
C PHE A 138 -6.81 0.13 -12.93
N GLY A 139 -7.70 0.13 -13.91
CA GLY A 139 -7.67 1.09 -15.01
C GLY A 139 -8.38 2.40 -14.64
N GLN A 140 -8.86 3.12 -15.65
CA GLN A 140 -9.69 4.31 -15.47
C GLN A 140 -11.17 3.96 -15.22
N GLY A 141 -11.45 3.31 -14.08
CA GLY A 141 -12.79 2.77 -13.80
C GLY A 141 -13.04 1.40 -14.44
N THR A 142 -11.99 0.62 -14.67
CA THR A 142 -12.05 -0.80 -15.06
C THR A 142 -11.18 -1.64 -14.14
N LEU A 143 -11.43 -2.94 -14.11
CA LEU A 143 -10.63 -3.93 -13.39
C LEU A 143 -10.16 -4.99 -14.39
N HIS A 144 -8.86 -5.24 -14.44
CA HIS A 144 -8.28 -6.30 -15.27
C HIS A 144 -7.62 -7.31 -14.34
N PRO A 145 -8.32 -8.40 -13.99
CA PRO A 145 -7.78 -9.41 -13.09
C PRO A 145 -6.62 -10.17 -13.76
N GLY A 146 -5.66 -10.58 -12.94
CA GLY A 146 -4.61 -11.52 -13.33
C GLY A 146 -5.10 -12.98 -13.40
N PRO A 147 -4.20 -13.92 -13.74
CA PRO A 147 -2.76 -13.74 -13.86
C PRO A 147 -2.36 -13.05 -15.17
N ARG A 148 -1.39 -12.15 -15.09
CA ARG A 148 -0.93 -11.32 -16.21
C ARG A 148 0.58 -11.13 -16.20
N HIS A 149 1.18 -10.99 -17.38
CA HIS A 149 2.62 -10.73 -17.57
C HIS A 149 2.91 -9.28 -17.97
N ASP A 150 1.86 -8.48 -18.18
CA ASP A 150 1.91 -7.07 -18.51
C ASP A 150 1.62 -6.20 -17.27
N TYR A 151 1.93 -4.90 -17.36
CA TYR A 151 1.67 -3.90 -16.31
C TYR A 151 2.27 -4.25 -14.93
N GLY A 152 3.42 -4.93 -14.93
CA GLY A 152 4.23 -5.19 -13.75
C GLY A 152 5.01 -3.95 -13.30
N LEU A 153 5.34 -3.87 -12.01
CA LEU A 153 6.08 -2.73 -11.43
C LEU A 153 7.56 -3.02 -11.23
N TRP A 154 8.04 -4.23 -11.56
CA TRP A 154 9.38 -4.70 -11.19
C TRP A 154 10.50 -4.21 -12.10
N GLU A 155 10.16 -3.62 -13.25
CA GLU A 155 11.10 -2.89 -14.10
C GLU A 155 11.38 -1.47 -13.57
N LYS A 156 10.53 -0.93 -12.68
CA LYS A 156 10.77 0.36 -12.02
C LYS A 156 11.84 0.19 -10.93
N PRO A 157 12.91 0.99 -10.90
CA PRO A 157 13.94 0.87 -9.87
C PRO A 157 13.40 1.31 -8.50
N LEU A 158 14.01 0.79 -7.44
CA LEU A 158 13.92 1.45 -6.13
C LEU A 158 14.59 2.82 -6.23
N GLY A 159 14.02 3.82 -5.58
CA GLY A 159 14.51 5.19 -5.66
C GLY A 159 13.67 6.12 -4.80
N GLU A 160 13.75 7.42 -5.10
CA GLU A 160 12.90 8.41 -4.46
C GLU A 160 11.41 8.06 -4.70
N PRO A 161 10.52 8.29 -3.72
CA PRO A 161 9.11 7.92 -3.79
C PRO A 161 8.32 8.92 -4.64
N MET A 162 8.83 9.22 -5.83
CA MET A 162 8.20 10.16 -6.74
C MET A 162 6.74 9.76 -6.99
N GLY A 163 5.85 10.74 -6.98
CA GLY A 163 4.44 10.50 -7.24
C GLY A 163 3.69 9.73 -6.15
N VAL A 164 4.29 9.51 -4.96
CA VAL A 164 3.58 8.98 -3.79
C VAL A 164 3.37 10.10 -2.78
N THR A 165 2.11 10.46 -2.50
CA THR A 165 1.74 11.51 -1.54
C THR A 165 0.60 11.04 -0.63
N PHE A 166 0.35 11.78 0.45
CA PHE A 166 -0.57 11.36 1.50
C PHE A 166 -1.59 12.47 1.86
N GLY A 167 -2.66 12.09 2.53
CA GLY A 167 -3.60 12.98 3.22
C GLY A 167 -4.39 12.20 4.29
N ASP A 168 -5.43 12.80 4.89
CA ASP A 168 -6.23 12.13 5.93
C ASP A 168 -6.76 10.76 5.48
N ARG A 169 -6.10 9.71 5.98
CA ARG A 169 -6.38 8.30 5.72
C ARG A 169 -6.48 7.95 4.23
N PHE A 170 -5.58 8.50 3.40
CA PHE A 170 -5.37 7.99 2.05
C PHE A 170 -3.92 8.18 1.59
N VAL A 171 -3.53 7.33 0.64
CA VAL A 171 -2.32 7.50 -0.17
C VAL A 171 -2.73 7.77 -1.61
N GLN A 172 -2.03 8.71 -2.24
CA GLN A 172 -2.12 8.98 -3.67
C GLN A 172 -0.85 8.48 -4.34
N ILE A 173 -1.00 7.73 -5.44
CA ILE A 173 0.08 7.22 -6.27
C ILE A 173 -0.21 7.63 -7.72
N GLY A 174 0.52 8.61 -8.24
CA GLY A 174 0.19 9.26 -9.51
C GLY A 174 -1.25 9.78 -9.51
N ASN A 175 -2.05 9.31 -10.47
CA ASN A 175 -3.46 9.67 -10.63
C ASN A 175 -4.45 8.84 -9.81
N PHE A 176 -3.96 7.93 -8.96
CA PHE A 176 -4.79 7.01 -8.18
C PHE A 176 -4.79 7.36 -6.71
N ARG A 177 -5.96 7.29 -6.06
CA ARG A 177 -6.11 7.36 -4.60
C ARG A 177 -6.60 6.04 -4.04
N LEU A 178 -5.94 5.62 -2.97
CA LEU A 178 -6.31 4.48 -2.15
C LEU A 178 -6.50 4.93 -0.72
N GLY A 179 -7.64 4.64 -0.11
CA GLY A 179 -7.84 5.10 1.26
C GLY A 179 -9.13 4.66 1.93
N ASP A 180 -9.15 4.94 3.22
CA ASP A 180 -10.29 4.74 4.10
C ASP A 180 -11.29 5.89 3.97
N VAL A 181 -12.47 5.60 3.44
CA VAL A 181 -13.51 6.59 3.14
C VAL A 181 -14.32 6.94 4.38
N ASP A 182 -14.65 5.97 5.24
CA ASP A 182 -15.58 6.18 6.36
C ASP A 182 -15.44 5.11 7.46
N SER A 183 -14.28 4.46 7.56
CA SER A 183 -13.98 3.28 8.38
C SER A 183 -14.74 2.01 7.96
N LYS A 184 -15.75 2.11 7.10
CA LYS A 184 -16.51 0.96 6.59
C LYS A 184 -16.15 0.60 5.16
N HIS A 185 -15.60 1.54 4.41
CA HIS A 185 -15.27 1.42 3.00
C HIS A 185 -13.82 1.84 2.76
N PHE A 186 -13.02 0.96 2.18
CA PHE A 186 -11.73 1.30 1.58
C PHE A 186 -11.87 1.28 0.07
N SER A 187 -11.36 2.27 -0.62
CA SER A 187 -11.50 2.33 -2.08
C SER A 187 -10.18 2.51 -2.81
N VAL A 188 -10.20 2.10 -4.08
CA VAL A 188 -9.22 2.47 -5.10
C VAL A 188 -9.96 3.27 -6.15
N SER A 189 -9.48 4.48 -6.43
CA SER A 189 -10.12 5.41 -7.36
C SER A 189 -9.11 6.16 -8.21
N HIS A 190 -9.56 6.65 -9.36
CA HIS A 190 -8.77 7.42 -10.33
C HIS A 190 -9.24 8.88 -10.38
N VAL A 191 -8.33 9.80 -10.67
CA VAL A 191 -8.54 11.26 -10.66
C VAL A 191 -9.67 11.75 -11.57
N ILE A 192 -10.04 10.97 -12.59
CA ILE A 192 -11.18 11.28 -13.47
C ILE A 192 -12.55 11.07 -12.79
N GLY A 193 -12.58 10.82 -11.48
CA GLY A 193 -13.81 10.63 -10.70
C GLY A 193 -14.39 9.22 -10.78
N LYS A 194 -13.55 8.21 -11.07
CA LYS A 194 -13.97 6.80 -11.10
C LYS A 194 -13.43 6.04 -9.90
N THR A 195 -14.30 5.41 -9.13
CA THR A 195 -13.95 4.44 -8.11
C THR A 195 -13.91 3.05 -8.74
N ASN A 196 -12.75 2.43 -8.80
CA ASN A 196 -12.55 1.11 -9.41
C ASN A 196 -13.12 -0.01 -8.55
N VAL A 197 -12.86 0.04 -7.24
CA VAL A 197 -13.28 -0.99 -6.30
C VAL A 197 -13.49 -0.37 -4.92
N VAL A 198 -14.45 -0.93 -4.18
CA VAL A 198 -14.67 -0.66 -2.76
C VAL A 198 -14.61 -1.98 -1.99
N PHE A 199 -13.68 -2.07 -1.06
CA PHE A 199 -13.61 -3.12 -0.05
C PHE A 199 -14.42 -2.70 1.17
N LYS A 200 -15.23 -3.60 1.71
CA LYS A 200 -16.13 -3.31 2.83
C LYS A 200 -15.68 -3.98 4.12
N SER A 201 -15.93 -3.31 5.24
CA SER A 201 -15.58 -3.77 6.60
C SER A 201 -16.24 -5.10 6.97
N ASP A 202 -17.34 -5.47 6.31
CA ASP A 202 -17.99 -6.77 6.40
C ASP A 202 -17.30 -7.88 5.58
N GLY A 203 -16.21 -7.55 4.88
CA GLY A 203 -15.42 -8.46 4.05
C GLY A 203 -15.93 -8.62 2.62
N THR A 204 -17.05 -8.00 2.24
CA THR A 204 -17.52 -8.03 0.85
C THR A 204 -16.76 -7.03 -0.02
N VAL A 205 -16.82 -7.22 -1.34
CA VAL A 205 -16.18 -6.37 -2.34
C VAL A 205 -17.25 -5.85 -3.28
N ASN A 206 -17.27 -4.53 -3.53
CA ASN A 206 -17.98 -3.94 -4.64
C ASN A 206 -16.97 -3.61 -5.74
N ASP A 207 -16.99 -4.40 -6.80
CA ASP A 207 -16.11 -4.31 -7.96
C ASP A 207 -16.84 -3.78 -9.20
N TRP A 208 -18.03 -3.21 -9.02
CA TRP A 208 -18.72 -2.43 -10.04
C TRP A 208 -18.21 -1.00 -10.03
N PRO A 209 -17.47 -0.56 -11.06
CA PRO A 209 -16.90 0.77 -11.06
C PRO A 209 -17.98 1.84 -10.95
N GLY A 210 -17.79 2.77 -10.03
CA GLY A 210 -18.76 3.81 -9.71
C GLY A 210 -18.11 5.18 -9.59
N THR A 211 -18.86 6.14 -9.04
CA THR A 211 -18.37 7.50 -8.74
C THR A 211 -18.45 7.83 -7.25
N SER A 212 -18.91 6.88 -6.43
CA SER A 212 -19.10 7.02 -4.98
C SER A 212 -17.94 6.38 -4.21
N PHE A 213 -17.90 6.63 -2.89
CA PHE A 213 -16.89 6.08 -1.98
C PHE A 213 -15.46 6.35 -2.43
N THR A 214 -15.11 7.63 -2.53
CA THR A 214 -13.74 8.06 -2.86
C THR A 214 -13.21 9.03 -1.81
N THR A 215 -11.89 9.10 -1.70
CA THR A 215 -11.17 10.13 -0.94
C THR A 215 -10.81 11.33 -1.82
N PHE A 216 -11.15 11.33 -3.12
CA PHE A 216 -11.12 12.56 -3.92
C PHE A 216 -12.04 13.61 -3.30
N GLY A 217 -11.51 14.83 -3.17
CA GLY A 217 -12.12 15.92 -2.40
C GLY A 217 -11.47 16.16 -1.04
N ARG A 218 -10.72 15.19 -0.49
CA ARG A 218 -9.84 15.44 0.67
C ARG A 218 -8.54 16.13 0.22
N PRO A 219 -8.02 17.10 1.00
CA PRO A 219 -6.75 17.75 0.69
C PRO A 219 -5.58 16.76 0.86
N LEU A 220 -4.49 17.03 0.15
CA LEU A 220 -3.20 16.43 0.47
C LEU A 220 -2.69 17.04 1.78
N GLU A 221 -1.95 16.26 2.56
CA GLU A 221 -1.29 16.74 3.78
C GLU A 221 0.23 16.71 3.61
N GLU A 222 0.89 17.74 4.14
CA GLU A 222 2.34 17.72 4.32
C GLU A 222 2.66 16.85 5.54
N CYS A 223 2.91 15.58 5.28
CA CYS A 223 3.22 14.61 6.31
C CYS A 223 4.18 13.54 5.80
N PHE A 224 4.74 12.77 6.72
CA PHE A 224 5.64 11.67 6.39
C PHE A 224 5.19 10.36 7.02
N VAL A 225 5.56 9.26 6.39
CA VAL A 225 5.40 7.90 6.91
C VAL A 225 6.78 7.30 7.06
N ALA A 226 7.24 7.09 8.31
CA ALA A 226 8.51 6.41 8.55
C ALA A 226 8.27 4.90 8.66
N PRO A 227 9.00 4.05 7.90
CA PRO A 227 9.05 2.63 8.18
C PRO A 227 9.69 2.39 9.57
N PRO A 228 9.31 1.29 10.25
CA PRO A 228 9.86 0.92 11.56
C PRO A 228 11.34 0.52 11.49
#